data_AF-A0A1E1XB46-F1
#
_entry.id   AF-A0A1E1XB46-F1
#
_cell.length_a   1.000
_cell.length_b   1.000
_cell.length_c   1.000
_cell.angle_alpha   90.00
_cell.angle_beta   90.00
_cell.angle_gamma   90.00
#
_symmetry.space_group_name_H-M   'P 1'
#
loop_
_entity.id
_entity.type
_entity.pdbx_description
1 polymer ?
#
loop_
_entity_poly.entity_id
_entity_poly.type
_entity_poly.pdbx_seq_one_letter_code
_entity_poly.pdbx_strand_id
1 'polypeptide(L)'
;MPQSLDQYLSSLLTKYHYVDQAKKDITNALQHYRNLSPTSAQFVFNDGIKKELFCLDGTIPVTYKGATYNIPVCIWLLDTHPYNSPMCYVKPTAYMQIKVSRHVDQTGRVFLPYLHEWNPASSDLLGLIQVMIIVFGETPPVFSKPQDESSPAYPARATTGASGGSFFRPTAGMMPPSAMGGGGQPPYPTSGAMPPYPPGGTTMPTPWTPYPSATAGATPATTGGGGMPPSPVSPPAMGTTPYPPYPTSNTATATTGYPYPPASTASPASQTGTITQEHIRASLLTAVEEKVKARLKESLSGAQAEMDVLKRTHDELTQGKTKLDDMISRMDREQAELEANLQNLRDRNQELQELIRKMESQGAINVDEAVVTTAPLYKQLVNAFAEENATEDAIYYLGEALRKGVIDLDVFLKHVRELSRKQFLLRALMQKCREKAQLP
;
A
#
# COMPACT_ATOMS: atom_id res chain seq x y z
N MET A 1 -25.46 26.19 -7.90
CA MET A 1 -24.06 26.56 -8.16
C MET A 1 -23.24 25.28 -8.12
N PRO A 2 -22.44 24.93 -9.14
CA PRO A 2 -21.43 23.89 -8.96
C PRO A 2 -20.46 24.36 -7.87
N GLN A 3 -20.20 23.52 -6.87
CA GLN A 3 -19.13 23.78 -5.92
C GLN A 3 -17.83 23.88 -6.72
N SER A 4 -16.97 24.86 -6.40
CA SER A 4 -15.62 24.85 -6.96
C SER A 4 -14.92 23.57 -6.52
N LEU A 5 -14.08 22.98 -7.38
CA LEU A 5 -13.25 21.81 -7.01
C LEU A 5 -12.51 22.08 -5.69
N ASP A 6 -12.04 23.31 -5.53
CA ASP A 6 -11.43 23.84 -4.32
C ASP A 6 -12.30 23.67 -3.04
N GLN A 7 -13.58 24.04 -3.10
CA GLN A 7 -14.54 23.90 -2.00
C GLN A 7 -14.91 22.43 -1.76
N TYR A 8 -15.05 21.64 -2.83
CA TYR A 8 -15.31 20.20 -2.73
C TYR A 8 -14.16 19.47 -2.02
N LEU A 9 -12.90 19.71 -2.44
CA LEU A 9 -11.72 19.14 -1.80
C LEU A 9 -11.61 19.56 -0.32
N SER A 10 -11.88 20.83 0.01
CA SER A 10 -11.91 21.28 1.41
C SER A 10 -12.96 20.56 2.27
N SER A 11 -14.09 20.12 1.68
CA SER A 11 -15.12 19.32 2.37
C SER A 11 -14.74 17.85 2.56
N LEU A 12 -13.91 17.28 1.68
CA LEU A 12 -13.40 15.90 1.81
C LEU A 12 -12.23 15.83 2.79
N LEU A 13 -11.37 16.86 2.80
CA LEU A 13 -10.13 16.89 3.56
C LEU A 13 -10.28 17.49 4.97
N THR A 14 -11.50 17.75 5.45
CA THR A 14 -11.73 18.45 6.74
C THR A 14 -11.16 17.72 7.97
N LYS A 15 -10.88 16.41 7.84
CA LYS A 15 -10.26 15.56 8.88
C LYS A 15 -8.73 15.44 8.77
N TYR A 16 -8.11 16.07 7.76
CA TYR A 16 -6.67 15.94 7.47
C TYR A 16 -5.88 16.97 8.28
N HIS A 17 -4.68 16.60 8.72
CA HIS A 17 -3.81 17.47 9.53
C HIS A 17 -3.19 18.60 8.71
N TYR A 18 -2.94 18.37 7.41
CA TYR A 18 -2.23 19.30 6.52
C TYR A 18 -3.05 19.59 5.26
N VAL A 19 -4.25 20.14 5.47
CA VAL A 19 -5.30 20.32 4.45
C VAL A 19 -4.77 21.07 3.21
N ASP A 20 -4.06 22.20 3.38
CA ASP A 20 -3.61 23.03 2.27
C ASP A 20 -2.53 22.34 1.42
N GLN A 21 -1.60 21.63 2.05
CA GLN A 21 -0.57 20.85 1.36
C GLN A 21 -1.20 19.70 0.57
N ALA A 22 -2.07 18.91 1.21
CA ALA A 22 -2.78 17.82 0.53
C ALA A 22 -3.63 18.34 -0.64
N LYS A 23 -4.39 19.41 -0.43
CA LYS A 23 -5.23 20.04 -1.45
C LYS A 23 -4.43 20.57 -2.64
N LYS A 24 -3.28 21.20 -2.39
CA LYS A 24 -2.36 21.66 -3.45
C LYS A 24 -1.86 20.49 -4.31
N ASP A 25 -1.40 19.43 -3.65
CA ASP A 25 -0.84 18.23 -4.29
C ASP A 25 -1.91 17.48 -5.13
N ILE A 26 -3.08 17.22 -4.53
CA ILE A 26 -4.26 16.66 -5.20
C ILE A 26 -4.65 17.50 -6.42
N THR A 27 -4.70 18.82 -6.29
CA THR A 27 -5.09 19.72 -7.37
C THR A 27 -4.08 19.68 -8.52
N ASN A 28 -2.78 19.60 -8.22
CA ASN A 28 -1.72 19.46 -9.22
C ASN A 28 -1.86 18.14 -10.02
N ALA A 29 -2.12 17.03 -9.33
CA ALA A 29 -2.36 15.73 -9.97
C ALA A 29 -3.63 15.75 -10.86
N LEU A 30 -4.75 16.29 -10.36
CA LEU A 30 -6.02 16.38 -11.09
C LEU A 30 -5.97 17.32 -12.31
N GLN A 31 -5.12 18.35 -12.30
CA GLN A 31 -4.94 19.22 -13.47
C GLN A 31 -4.32 18.48 -14.66
N HIS A 32 -3.40 17.54 -14.40
CA HIS A 32 -2.72 16.73 -15.40
C HIS A 32 -3.52 15.47 -15.78
N TYR A 33 -4.07 14.75 -14.79
CA TYR A 33 -4.75 13.46 -14.99
C TYR A 33 -6.26 13.59 -14.82
N ARG A 34 -6.93 14.06 -15.87
CA ARG A 34 -8.38 14.34 -15.89
C ARG A 34 -9.30 13.12 -15.73
N ASN A 35 -8.75 11.92 -15.90
CA ASN A 35 -9.46 10.66 -15.72
C ASN A 35 -9.39 10.12 -14.27
N LEU A 36 -8.79 10.88 -13.34
CA LEU A 36 -8.86 10.62 -11.90
C LEU A 36 -9.96 11.49 -11.28
N SER A 37 -10.73 10.90 -10.37
CA SER A 37 -11.81 11.58 -9.63
C SER A 37 -11.50 11.61 -8.13
N PRO A 38 -11.59 12.77 -7.46
CA PRO A 38 -11.51 12.85 -6.01
C PRO A 38 -12.75 12.22 -5.36
N THR A 39 -12.58 11.39 -4.34
CA THR A 39 -13.66 10.70 -3.63
C THR A 39 -13.27 10.45 -2.16
N SER A 40 -14.25 10.47 -1.25
CA SER A 40 -14.10 9.93 0.11
C SER A 40 -14.71 8.53 0.16
N ALA A 41 -14.01 7.58 0.77
CA ALA A 41 -14.51 6.22 0.96
C ALA A 41 -13.94 5.58 2.24
N GLN A 42 -14.61 4.53 2.72
CA GLN A 42 -14.14 3.77 3.88
C GLN A 42 -13.02 2.82 3.47
N PHE A 43 -11.80 3.09 3.94
CA PHE A 43 -10.67 2.19 3.86
C PHE A 43 -10.66 1.22 5.06
N VAL A 44 -10.19 -0.01 4.84
CA VAL A 44 -10.02 -1.03 5.88
C VAL A 44 -8.54 -1.39 5.95
N PHE A 45 -7.90 -1.09 7.08
CA PHE A 45 -6.51 -1.41 7.33
C PHE A 45 -6.32 -2.91 7.67
N ASN A 46 -5.06 -3.37 7.61
CA ASN A 46 -4.71 -4.78 7.87
C ASN A 46 -5.02 -5.26 9.30
N ASP A 47 -5.17 -4.33 10.25
CA ASP A 47 -5.61 -4.56 11.63
C ASP A 47 -7.14 -4.61 11.80
N GLY A 48 -7.89 -4.45 10.69
CA GLY A 48 -9.35 -4.39 10.68
C GLY A 48 -9.93 -3.01 11.01
N ILE A 49 -9.12 -2.00 11.36
CA ILE A 49 -9.59 -0.65 11.61
C ILE A 49 -10.15 -0.06 10.32
N LYS A 50 -11.36 0.52 10.42
CA LYS A 50 -12.03 1.18 9.30
C LYS A 50 -11.91 2.69 9.46
N LYS A 51 -11.38 3.36 8.45
CA LYS A 51 -11.20 4.83 8.44
C LYS A 51 -11.75 5.40 7.15
N GLU A 52 -12.50 6.49 7.27
CA GLU A 52 -12.88 7.27 6.08
C GLU A 52 -11.66 8.06 5.60
N LEU A 53 -11.25 7.83 4.36
CA LEU A 53 -10.09 8.44 3.73
C LEU A 53 -10.43 8.93 2.32
N PHE A 54 -9.66 9.91 1.87
CA PHE A 54 -9.65 10.39 0.49
C PHE A 54 -8.92 9.38 -0.43
N CYS A 55 -9.51 9.07 -1.58
CA CYS A 55 -8.85 8.42 -2.72
C CYS A 55 -9.03 9.24 -4.02
N LEU A 56 -7.99 9.22 -4.87
CA LEU A 56 -8.12 9.48 -6.30
C LEU A 56 -8.42 8.17 -7.03
N ASP A 57 -9.66 7.97 -7.45
CA ASP A 57 -10.11 6.76 -8.17
C ASP A 57 -10.30 7.08 -9.66
N GLY A 58 -9.82 6.23 -10.56
CA GLY A 58 -9.94 6.48 -12.00
C GLY A 58 -8.90 5.75 -12.83
N THR A 59 -8.46 6.37 -13.93
CA THR A 59 -7.44 5.76 -14.83
C THR A 59 -6.27 6.68 -15.13
N ILE A 60 -5.08 6.09 -15.30
CA ILE A 60 -3.85 6.76 -15.77
C ILE A 60 -3.43 6.24 -17.15
N PRO A 61 -2.98 7.10 -18.10
CA PRO A 61 -2.57 6.66 -19.43
C PRO A 61 -1.15 6.06 -19.39
N VAL A 62 -1.02 4.79 -19.78
CA VAL A 62 0.24 4.03 -19.76
C VAL A 62 0.57 3.54 -21.17
N THR A 63 1.72 3.93 -21.70
CA THR A 63 2.18 3.45 -23.03
C THR A 63 2.93 2.13 -22.89
N TYR A 64 2.42 1.06 -23.48
CA TYR A 64 3.06 -0.25 -23.54
C TYR A 64 3.15 -0.73 -24.98
N LYS A 65 4.36 -1.09 -25.45
CA LYS A 65 4.62 -1.57 -26.83
C LYS A 65 4.03 -0.68 -27.94
N GLY A 66 4.04 0.64 -27.74
CA GLY A 66 3.54 1.63 -28.71
C GLY A 66 2.04 1.89 -28.69
N ALA A 67 1.27 1.22 -27.82
CA ALA A 67 -0.15 1.49 -27.60
C ALA A 67 -0.39 2.06 -26.19
N THR A 68 -1.34 2.99 -26.06
CA THR A 68 -1.69 3.61 -24.78
C THR A 68 -2.89 2.89 -24.15
N TYR A 69 -2.70 2.36 -22.95
CA TYR A 69 -3.71 1.68 -22.15
C TYR A 69 -4.12 2.54 -20.97
N ASN A 70 -5.42 2.54 -20.63
CA ASN A 70 -5.93 3.26 -19.47
C ASN A 70 -5.86 2.35 -18.23
N ILE A 71 -4.84 2.61 -17.42
CA ILE A 71 -4.48 2.11 -16.08
C ILE A 71 -5.51 2.29 -14.95
N PRO A 72 -6.50 1.42 -14.64
CA PRO A 72 -7.39 1.70 -13.50
C PRO A 72 -6.64 1.62 -12.16
N VAL A 73 -6.68 2.72 -11.40
CA VAL A 73 -5.94 2.91 -10.14
C VAL A 73 -6.80 3.61 -9.08
N CYS A 74 -6.56 3.30 -7.81
CA CYS A 74 -6.99 4.13 -6.68
C CYS A 74 -5.78 4.47 -5.80
N ILE A 75 -5.60 5.75 -5.52
CA ILE A 75 -4.50 6.30 -4.72
C ILE A 75 -5.12 6.88 -3.45
N TRP A 76 -4.96 6.17 -2.33
CA TRP A 76 -5.45 6.60 -1.02
C TRP A 76 -4.45 7.50 -0.31
N LEU A 77 -4.92 8.59 0.29
CA LEU A 77 -4.10 9.48 1.12
C LEU A 77 -4.45 9.27 2.59
N LEU A 78 -3.43 9.13 3.44
CA LEU A 78 -3.62 9.18 4.89
C LEU A 78 -3.91 10.62 5.34
N ASP A 79 -4.59 10.78 6.48
CA ASP A 79 -4.91 12.09 7.10
C ASP A 79 -3.67 12.92 7.47
N THR A 80 -2.50 12.29 7.49
CA THR A 80 -1.18 12.88 7.70
C THR A 80 -0.42 13.21 6.41
N HIS A 81 -0.99 12.99 5.23
CA HIS A 81 -0.40 13.40 3.93
C HIS A 81 -0.08 14.92 3.94
N PRO A 82 1.09 15.37 3.45
CA PRO A 82 2.13 14.62 2.71
C PRO A 82 3.20 13.96 3.59
N TYR A 83 3.06 13.93 4.92
CA TYR A 83 4.09 13.38 5.81
C TYR A 83 4.19 11.84 5.79
N ASN A 84 3.15 11.17 5.31
CA ASN A 84 3.18 9.74 5.01
C ASN A 84 2.86 9.54 3.52
N SER A 85 3.44 8.50 2.90
CA SER A 85 3.19 8.18 1.50
C SER A 85 1.76 7.67 1.26
N PRO A 86 1.20 7.91 0.07
CA PRO A 86 -0.11 7.41 -0.29
C PRO A 86 -0.10 5.90 -0.57
N MET A 87 -1.22 5.23 -0.32
CA MET A 87 -1.39 3.80 -0.54
C MET A 87 -2.05 3.55 -1.90
N CYS A 88 -1.27 3.02 -2.85
CA CYS A 88 -1.68 2.88 -4.24
C CYS A 88 -2.13 1.46 -4.57
N TYR A 89 -3.20 1.32 -5.35
CA TYR A 89 -3.76 0.05 -5.80
C TYR A 89 -4.14 0.11 -7.28
N VAL A 90 -3.94 -0.99 -8.01
CA VAL A 90 -4.59 -1.22 -9.32
C VAL A 90 -5.95 -1.88 -9.10
N LYS A 91 -6.98 -1.39 -9.80
CA LYS A 91 -8.37 -1.86 -9.66
C LYS A 91 -8.85 -2.50 -10.97
N PRO A 92 -8.62 -3.81 -11.19
CA PRO A 92 -9.03 -4.46 -12.43
C PRO A 92 -10.55 -4.36 -12.63
N THR A 93 -10.97 -4.12 -13.87
CA THR A 93 -12.37 -4.28 -14.28
C THR A 93 -12.74 -5.77 -14.33
N ALA A 94 -14.02 -6.10 -14.52
CA ALA A 94 -14.49 -7.49 -14.63
C ALA A 94 -13.74 -8.32 -15.70
N TYR A 95 -13.34 -7.68 -16.81
CA TYR A 95 -12.60 -8.28 -17.93
C TYR A 95 -11.07 -8.18 -17.79
N MET A 96 -10.55 -7.65 -16.68
CA MET A 96 -9.12 -7.61 -16.38
C MET A 96 -8.73 -8.57 -15.26
N GLN A 97 -7.46 -8.92 -15.20
CA GLN A 97 -6.84 -9.66 -14.10
C GLN A 97 -5.51 -9.01 -13.72
N ILE A 98 -5.19 -9.02 -12.42
CA ILE A 98 -3.92 -8.48 -11.89
C ILE A 98 -2.77 -9.40 -12.30
N LYS A 99 -1.68 -8.79 -12.78
CA LYS A 99 -0.40 -9.44 -13.02
C LYS A 99 0.53 -9.15 -11.85
N VAL A 100 0.67 -10.12 -10.95
CA VAL A 100 1.62 -10.05 -9.84
C VAL A 100 3.03 -9.84 -10.38
N SER A 101 3.77 -8.92 -9.76
CA SER A 101 5.11 -8.52 -10.17
C SER A 101 5.90 -8.00 -8.97
N ARG A 102 7.17 -7.61 -9.17
CA ARG A 102 7.98 -6.93 -8.15
C ARG A 102 7.37 -5.60 -7.65
N HIS A 103 6.43 -5.02 -8.40
CA HIS A 103 5.82 -3.73 -8.11
C HIS A 103 4.32 -3.81 -7.76
N VAL A 104 3.67 -4.97 -7.90
CA VAL A 104 2.23 -5.14 -7.64
C VAL A 104 1.97 -6.53 -7.06
N ASP A 105 1.30 -6.59 -5.91
CA ASP A 105 0.93 -7.86 -5.26
C ASP A 105 -0.41 -8.46 -5.79
N GLN A 106 -0.80 -9.60 -5.23
CA GLN A 106 -2.05 -10.30 -5.58
C GLN A 106 -3.33 -9.52 -5.26
N THR A 107 -3.27 -8.54 -4.34
CA THR A 107 -4.39 -7.65 -4.00
C THR A 107 -4.46 -6.43 -4.91
N GLY A 108 -3.45 -6.25 -5.77
CA GLY A 108 -3.29 -5.08 -6.62
C GLY A 108 -2.55 -3.92 -5.92
N ARG A 109 -2.04 -4.10 -4.70
CA ARG A 109 -1.29 -3.06 -4.00
C ARG A 109 0.04 -2.80 -4.70
N VAL A 110 0.37 -1.54 -4.91
CA VAL A 110 1.53 -1.07 -5.66
C VAL A 110 2.70 -0.76 -4.71
N PHE A 111 3.89 -1.22 -5.08
CA PHE A 111 5.15 -1.08 -4.35
C PHE A 111 6.21 -0.47 -5.26
N LEU A 112 6.67 0.74 -4.92
CA LEU A 112 7.64 1.51 -5.70
C LEU A 112 8.71 2.06 -4.75
N PRO A 113 9.99 2.17 -5.20
CA PRO A 113 11.02 2.88 -4.43
C PRO A 113 10.59 4.29 -4.04
N TYR A 114 9.90 5.00 -4.93
CA TYR A 114 9.34 6.34 -4.69
C TYR A 114 8.32 6.41 -3.53
N LEU A 115 7.63 5.30 -3.21
CA LEU A 115 6.72 5.21 -2.06
C LEU A 115 7.45 4.83 -0.76
N HIS A 116 8.60 4.16 -0.87
CA HIS A 116 9.44 3.75 0.25
C HIS A 116 10.36 4.89 0.72
N GLU A 117 10.93 5.63 -0.22
CA GLU A 117 11.82 6.78 -0.01
C GLU A 117 11.05 8.13 -0.01
N TRP A 118 9.73 8.08 0.21
CA TRP A 118 8.85 9.24 0.14
C TRP A 118 9.28 10.33 1.13
N ASN A 119 9.57 11.52 0.60
CA ASN A 119 10.01 12.67 1.36
C ASN A 119 9.01 13.83 1.20
N PRO A 120 8.38 14.33 2.28
CA PRO A 120 7.33 15.36 2.20
C PRO A 120 7.79 16.71 1.63
N ALA A 121 9.11 16.93 1.50
CA ALA A 121 9.69 18.14 0.92
C ALA A 121 9.96 18.03 -0.60
N SER A 122 10.00 16.82 -1.17
CA SER A 122 10.41 16.59 -2.58
C SER A 122 9.57 15.55 -3.33
N SER A 123 8.70 14.81 -2.64
CA SER A 123 7.80 13.81 -3.23
C SER A 123 6.38 14.38 -3.29
N ASP A 124 5.70 14.14 -4.41
CA ASP A 124 4.31 14.59 -4.64
C ASP A 124 3.51 13.53 -5.43
N LEU A 125 2.19 13.70 -5.51
CA LEU A 125 1.30 12.77 -6.22
C LEU A 125 1.56 12.80 -7.73
N LEU A 126 1.99 13.93 -8.28
CA LEU A 126 2.26 14.07 -9.71
C LEU A 126 3.45 13.21 -10.13
N GLY A 127 4.57 13.32 -9.41
CA GLY A 127 5.77 12.52 -9.60
C GLY A 127 5.52 11.03 -9.34
N LEU A 128 4.73 10.70 -8.31
CA LEU A 128 4.30 9.32 -8.08
C LEU A 128 3.55 8.73 -9.28
N ILE A 129 2.57 9.44 -9.84
CA ILE A 129 1.82 8.97 -11.00
C ILE A 129 2.73 8.85 -12.23
N GLN A 130 3.69 9.76 -12.42
CA GLN A 130 4.70 9.66 -13.49
C GLN A 130 5.57 8.40 -13.34
N VAL A 131 6.03 8.08 -12.12
CA VAL A 131 6.77 6.85 -11.83
C VAL A 131 5.90 5.61 -12.08
N MET A 132 4.62 5.63 -11.68
CA MET A 132 3.67 4.55 -11.99
C MET A 132 3.52 4.34 -13.51
N ILE A 133 3.40 5.42 -14.30
CA ILE A 133 3.28 5.33 -15.77
C ILE A 133 4.53 4.72 -16.41
N ILE A 134 5.73 5.09 -15.95
CA ILE A 134 6.99 4.53 -16.45
C ILE A 134 7.07 3.03 -16.11
N VAL A 135 6.88 2.66 -14.84
CA VAL A 135 7.01 1.28 -14.36
C VAL A 135 5.94 0.35 -14.95
N PHE A 136 4.71 0.84 -15.14
CA PHE A 136 3.64 0.08 -15.80
C PHE A 136 3.83 0.03 -17.33
N GLY A 137 4.56 1.00 -17.92
CA GLY A 137 4.96 0.99 -19.33
C GLY A 137 6.05 -0.04 -19.66
N GLU A 138 6.84 -0.45 -18.67
CA GLU A 138 7.74 -1.62 -18.78
C GLU A 138 7.00 -2.92 -18.41
N THR A 139 6.29 -2.90 -17.28
CA THR A 139 5.63 -4.07 -16.70
C THR A 139 4.15 -3.80 -16.40
N PRO A 140 3.24 -4.04 -17.36
CA PRO A 140 1.81 -3.81 -17.16
C PRO A 140 1.25 -4.62 -15.98
N PRO A 141 0.61 -3.98 -14.99
CA PRO A 141 0.14 -4.61 -13.76
C PRO A 141 -1.21 -5.33 -13.92
N VAL A 142 -1.85 -5.20 -15.09
CA VAL A 142 -3.10 -5.87 -15.45
C VAL A 142 -3.04 -6.39 -16.88
N PHE A 143 -3.80 -7.44 -17.17
CA PHE A 143 -4.03 -7.95 -18.51
C PHE A 143 -5.54 -8.20 -18.73
N SER A 144 -5.98 -8.14 -19.98
CA SER A 144 -7.33 -8.54 -20.38
C SER A 144 -7.47 -10.06 -20.29
N LYS A 145 -8.54 -10.53 -19.66
CA LYS A 145 -8.95 -11.94 -19.75
C LYS A 145 -9.32 -12.25 -21.21
N PRO A 146 -8.99 -13.45 -21.73
CA PRO A 146 -9.56 -13.89 -22.99
C PRO A 146 -11.09 -13.96 -22.84
N GLN A 147 -11.79 -13.46 -23.85
CA GLN A 147 -13.24 -13.59 -23.92
C GLN A 147 -13.55 -14.96 -24.54
N ASP A 148 -13.99 -15.92 -23.73
CA ASP A 148 -14.45 -17.21 -24.26
C ASP A 148 -15.67 -16.98 -25.17
N GLU A 149 -15.50 -17.22 -26.47
CA GLU A 149 -16.60 -17.28 -27.44
C GLU A 149 -17.42 -18.57 -27.23
N SER A 150 -18.10 -18.69 -26.09
CA SER A 150 -19.11 -19.73 -25.81
C SER A 150 -20.52 -19.15 -25.86
N SER A 151 -20.81 -18.36 -26.90
CA SER A 151 -22.19 -18.03 -27.29
C SER A 151 -22.66 -19.01 -28.37
N PRO A 152 -23.82 -19.70 -28.22
CA PRO A 152 -24.33 -20.56 -29.29
C PRO A 152 -24.75 -19.71 -30.49
N ALA A 153 -23.96 -19.77 -31.56
CA ALA A 153 -24.22 -19.04 -32.80
C ALA A 153 -25.44 -19.61 -33.53
N TYR A 154 -26.50 -18.80 -33.65
CA TYR A 154 -27.54 -19.05 -34.65
C TYR A 154 -26.96 -18.86 -36.06
N PRO A 155 -27.19 -19.78 -37.01
CA PRO A 155 -26.62 -19.68 -38.35
C PRO A 155 -27.36 -18.62 -39.20
N ALA A 156 -26.87 -17.38 -39.16
CA ALA A 156 -27.23 -16.35 -40.13
C ALA A 156 -26.55 -16.66 -41.48
N ARG A 157 -27.33 -17.22 -42.43
CA ARG A 157 -26.85 -17.55 -43.77
C ARG A 157 -26.57 -16.27 -44.57
N ALA A 158 -25.31 -16.06 -44.93
CA ALA A 158 -24.87 -14.95 -45.77
C ALA A 158 -25.47 -14.99 -47.19
N THR A 159 -25.63 -13.82 -47.81
CA THR A 159 -25.46 -13.65 -49.26
C THR A 159 -24.92 -12.25 -49.55
N THR A 160 -23.98 -12.19 -50.49
CA THR A 160 -23.22 -11.02 -50.95
C THR A 160 -24.07 -9.98 -51.67
N GLY A 161 -23.70 -8.71 -51.55
CA GLY A 161 -24.29 -7.64 -52.35
C GLY A 161 -23.74 -7.57 -53.78
N ALA A 162 -24.58 -7.12 -54.72
CA ALA A 162 -24.20 -6.55 -56.01
C ALA A 162 -25.29 -5.61 -56.51
N SER A 163 -24.91 -4.67 -57.38
CA SER A 163 -25.70 -3.51 -57.81
C SER A 163 -26.64 -3.76 -59.01
N GLY A 164 -27.79 -3.09 -58.99
CA GLY A 164 -28.40 -2.48 -60.17
C GLY A 164 -29.42 -3.30 -60.98
N GLY A 165 -30.36 -2.58 -61.62
CA GLY A 165 -31.25 -3.13 -62.65
C GLY A 165 -32.73 -3.14 -62.27
N SER A 166 -33.50 -2.23 -62.89
CA SER A 166 -34.97 -2.33 -62.96
C SER A 166 -35.38 -3.35 -64.04
N PHE A 167 -36.57 -3.97 -63.93
CA PHE A 167 -37.63 -4.02 -64.98
C PHE A 167 -38.52 -5.30 -65.00
N PHE A 168 -39.84 -5.04 -65.06
CA PHE A 168 -40.96 -5.81 -65.64
C PHE A 168 -41.46 -7.19 -65.10
N ARG A 169 -42.80 -7.29 -65.17
CA ARG A 169 -43.78 -8.38 -64.90
C ARG A 169 -43.75 -9.47 -66.03
N PRO A 170 -44.51 -10.62 -66.02
CA PRO A 170 -45.86 -10.78 -65.43
C PRO A 170 -46.39 -12.18 -64.91
N THR A 171 -47.44 -12.07 -64.07
CA THR A 171 -48.71 -12.85 -64.02
C THR A 171 -48.78 -14.39 -64.05
N ALA A 172 -49.30 -15.00 -62.96
CA ALA A 172 -50.49 -15.90 -62.88
C ALA A 172 -50.71 -16.28 -61.39
N GLY A 173 -51.90 -16.10 -60.78
CA GLY A 173 -52.96 -17.14 -60.58
C GLY A 173 -52.62 -18.11 -59.43
N MET A 174 -53.42 -18.36 -58.37
CA MET A 174 -54.83 -18.06 -58.04
C MET A 174 -55.03 -17.91 -56.50
N MET A 175 -56.23 -17.47 -56.09
CA MET A 175 -56.84 -17.61 -54.73
C MET A 175 -58.34 -17.95 -54.92
N PRO A 176 -59.16 -18.16 -53.88
CA PRO A 176 -59.07 -19.07 -52.72
C PRO A 176 -60.28 -20.07 -52.77
N PRO A 177 -60.84 -20.57 -51.64
CA PRO A 177 -61.90 -19.79 -50.97
C PRO A 177 -61.93 -19.88 -49.42
N SER A 178 -62.72 -18.99 -48.80
CA SER A 178 -62.92 -18.87 -47.34
C SER A 178 -64.36 -19.20 -46.91
N ALA A 179 -64.54 -19.84 -45.74
CA ALA A 179 -65.76 -19.92 -44.90
C ALA A 179 -65.41 -20.73 -43.61
N MET A 180 -66.01 -20.61 -42.42
CA MET A 180 -67.03 -19.70 -41.85
C MET A 180 -66.97 -19.76 -40.30
N GLY A 181 -67.20 -18.63 -39.59
CA GLY A 181 -67.56 -18.58 -38.15
C GLY A 181 -66.51 -19.03 -37.10
N GLY A 182 -66.50 -18.52 -35.86
CA GLY A 182 -67.26 -17.40 -35.29
C GLY A 182 -67.08 -17.28 -33.76
N GLY A 183 -66.95 -16.04 -33.27
CA GLY A 183 -67.41 -15.61 -31.93
C GLY A 183 -66.34 -15.39 -30.84
N GLY A 184 -66.50 -14.30 -30.07
CA GLY A 184 -65.89 -14.13 -28.74
C GLY A 184 -64.89 -12.98 -28.54
N GLN A 185 -65.39 -11.81 -28.11
CA GLN A 185 -64.65 -10.66 -27.54
C GLN A 185 -65.64 -9.87 -26.64
N PRO A 186 -65.24 -8.91 -25.78
CA PRO A 186 -63.98 -8.61 -25.06
C PRO A 186 -64.32 -8.37 -23.54
N PRO A 187 -63.88 -7.33 -22.75
CA PRO A 187 -62.68 -6.45 -22.72
C PRO A 187 -61.98 -6.19 -21.34
N TYR A 188 -60.72 -5.69 -21.42
CA TYR A 188 -60.00 -4.58 -20.70
C TYR A 188 -60.58 -3.84 -19.46
N PRO A 189 -59.74 -3.25 -18.53
CA PRO A 189 -58.86 -2.07 -18.75
C PRO A 189 -57.42 -2.16 -18.09
N THR A 190 -56.36 -1.39 -18.42
CA THR A 190 -56.09 0.09 -18.38
C THR A 190 -56.26 0.67 -16.95
N SER A 191 -55.40 1.44 -16.26
CA SER A 191 -54.08 2.15 -16.43
C SER A 191 -53.52 2.47 -15.00
N GLY A 192 -52.34 3.06 -14.70
CA GLY A 192 -51.19 3.66 -15.43
C GLY A 192 -50.37 4.64 -14.52
N ALA A 193 -49.38 5.37 -15.08
CA ALA A 193 -48.58 6.49 -14.49
C ALA A 193 -47.49 6.22 -13.40
N MET A 194 -46.46 7.08 -13.41
CA MET A 194 -45.35 7.29 -12.41
C MET A 194 -45.51 8.72 -11.80
N PRO A 195 -44.72 9.31 -10.83
CA PRO A 195 -43.34 9.03 -10.38
C PRO A 195 -43.08 9.12 -8.81
N PRO A 196 -42.14 9.91 -8.17
CA PRO A 196 -40.92 9.35 -7.52
C PRO A 196 -40.50 9.80 -6.06
N TYR A 197 -39.78 8.92 -5.30
CA TYR A 197 -38.80 9.16 -4.16
C TYR A 197 -39.26 10.01 -2.91
N PRO A 198 -38.52 10.17 -1.75
CA PRO A 198 -37.16 9.74 -1.31
C PRO A 198 -37.11 8.98 0.09
N PRO A 199 -36.20 9.20 1.12
CA PRO A 199 -35.26 8.15 1.56
C PRO A 199 -35.09 7.87 3.10
N GLY A 200 -34.30 6.84 3.45
CA GLY A 200 -33.79 6.52 4.81
C GLY A 200 -34.00 5.04 5.18
N GLY A 201 -33.21 4.35 6.02
CA GLY A 201 -31.98 4.64 6.79
C GLY A 201 -31.60 3.39 7.63
N THR A 202 -30.45 3.39 8.34
CA THR A 202 -29.95 2.34 9.29
C THR A 202 -29.72 0.91 8.73
N THR A 203 -28.50 0.35 8.63
CA THR A 203 -27.50 -0.10 9.64
C THR A 203 -27.90 -1.33 10.48
N MET A 204 -27.33 -2.49 10.13
CA MET A 204 -27.28 -3.71 10.94
C MET A 204 -25.86 -3.89 11.55
N PRO A 205 -25.70 -4.17 12.86
CA PRO A 205 -24.40 -4.46 13.46
C PRO A 205 -24.12 -5.97 13.59
N THR A 206 -22.87 -6.39 13.39
CA THR A 206 -22.38 -7.74 13.72
C THR A 206 -21.40 -7.68 14.90
N PRO A 207 -21.49 -8.54 15.93
CA PRO A 207 -20.64 -8.47 17.11
C PRO A 207 -19.29 -9.17 16.93
N TRP A 208 -18.27 -8.64 17.61
CA TRP A 208 -16.93 -9.25 17.77
C TRP A 208 -16.87 -10.24 18.94
N THR A 209 -15.84 -11.08 18.97
CA THR A 209 -15.26 -11.61 20.22
C THR A 209 -13.72 -11.43 20.24
N PRO A 210 -13.08 -11.20 21.42
CA PRO A 210 -11.68 -10.76 21.50
C PRO A 210 -10.76 -11.66 22.35
N TYR A 211 -9.43 -11.57 22.16
CA TYR A 211 -8.40 -12.10 23.08
C TYR A 211 -7.07 -11.29 22.97
N PRO A 212 -6.12 -11.36 23.94
CA PRO A 212 -5.88 -10.18 24.80
C PRO A 212 -4.52 -9.46 24.60
N SER A 213 -4.43 -8.30 25.26
CA SER A 213 -3.31 -7.35 25.23
C SER A 213 -2.05 -7.80 25.99
N ALA A 214 -0.88 -7.34 25.54
CA ALA A 214 0.39 -7.38 26.28
C ALA A 214 0.92 -5.96 26.52
N THR A 215 1.51 -5.75 27.70
CA THR A 215 1.69 -4.43 28.31
C THR A 215 3.05 -3.80 28.03
N ALA A 216 3.06 -2.53 27.61
CA ALA A 216 4.16 -1.58 27.81
C ALA A 216 3.53 -0.19 28.06
N GLY A 217 4.00 0.66 28.96
CA GLY A 217 5.31 0.68 29.64
C GLY A 217 5.91 2.07 29.47
N ALA A 218 5.36 3.08 30.16
CA ALA A 218 5.66 4.49 29.93
C ALA A 218 6.59 5.08 30.99
N THR A 219 7.63 5.80 30.55
CA THR A 219 8.39 6.80 31.32
C THR A 219 8.87 7.94 30.39
N PRO A 220 9.19 9.14 30.93
CA PRO A 220 8.95 10.39 30.20
C PRO A 220 10.20 11.05 29.56
N ALA A 221 9.94 12.09 28.78
CA ALA A 221 10.92 12.91 28.09
C ALA A 221 11.70 13.88 29.01
N THR A 222 12.92 14.23 28.59
CA THR A 222 13.65 15.43 29.05
C THR A 222 14.28 16.15 27.86
N THR A 223 14.18 17.48 27.88
CA THR A 223 14.61 18.42 26.83
C THR A 223 16.11 18.77 26.90
N GLY A 224 16.74 19.03 25.76
CA GLY A 224 18.08 19.63 25.69
C GLY A 224 18.70 19.51 24.29
N GLY A 225 18.81 20.61 23.54
CA GLY A 225 19.23 20.58 22.12
C GLY A 225 20.62 21.14 21.86
N GLY A 226 21.11 20.96 20.62
CA GLY A 226 22.27 21.68 20.09
C GLY A 226 22.97 21.03 18.89
N GLY A 227 22.99 21.72 17.74
CA GLY A 227 24.05 21.57 16.71
C GLY A 227 23.76 20.71 15.47
N MET A 228 23.84 21.35 14.29
CA MET A 228 23.95 20.77 12.93
C MET A 228 25.38 20.19 12.69
N PRO A 229 25.81 19.68 11.49
CA PRO A 229 25.15 19.53 10.17
C PRO A 229 25.35 18.14 9.47
N PRO A 230 24.80 17.92 8.24
CA PRO A 230 24.90 16.64 7.50
C PRO A 230 25.96 16.62 6.38
N SER A 231 26.33 15.42 5.88
CA SER A 231 26.78 15.05 4.49
C SER A 231 27.53 13.68 4.49
N PRO A 232 27.89 13.06 3.34
CA PRO A 232 27.00 12.62 2.25
C PRO A 232 27.33 11.17 1.73
N VAL A 233 26.84 10.85 0.54
CA VAL A 233 26.77 9.51 -0.11
C VAL A 233 28.08 9.06 -0.81
N SER A 234 28.16 7.75 -1.10
CA SER A 234 29.26 6.98 -1.71
C SER A 234 29.55 7.26 -3.22
N PRO A 235 30.68 6.77 -3.78
CA PRO A 235 31.17 7.12 -5.14
C PRO A 235 30.98 6.01 -6.20
N PRO A 236 31.36 6.28 -7.47
CA PRO A 236 31.93 5.21 -8.31
C PRO A 236 33.20 5.58 -9.13
N ALA A 237 34.11 4.62 -9.17
CA ALA A 237 34.96 4.15 -10.30
C ALA A 237 35.95 5.06 -11.09
N MET A 238 37.25 4.76 -10.87
CA MET A 238 38.33 4.53 -11.85
C MET A 238 38.68 5.53 -12.98
N GLY A 239 39.95 5.99 -12.98
CA GLY A 239 40.60 6.60 -14.15
C GLY A 239 42.03 7.14 -13.92
N THR A 240 43.05 6.28 -14.02
CA THR A 240 44.48 6.55 -14.35
C THR A 240 45.26 7.71 -13.69
N THR A 241 46.38 7.38 -13.03
CA THR A 241 47.51 8.29 -12.72
C THR A 241 48.40 8.53 -13.96
N PRO A 242 49.20 9.63 -14.02
CA PRO A 242 50.58 9.61 -13.51
C PRO A 242 51.07 10.91 -12.80
N TYR A 243 52.32 10.87 -12.32
CA TYR A 243 52.97 11.77 -11.33
C TYR A 243 53.23 13.25 -11.74
N PRO A 244 53.43 14.17 -10.76
CA PRO A 244 53.77 15.58 -10.97
C PRO A 244 55.29 15.88 -10.89
N PRO A 245 55.77 16.99 -11.50
CA PRO A 245 57.10 17.56 -11.26
C PRO A 245 57.10 18.73 -10.26
N TYR A 246 58.25 18.94 -9.63
CA TYR A 246 58.58 19.92 -8.59
C TYR A 246 59.03 21.29 -9.17
N PRO A 247 58.77 22.42 -8.49
CA PRO A 247 59.19 23.74 -8.94
C PRO A 247 60.59 24.13 -8.44
N THR A 248 61.38 24.75 -9.32
CA THR A 248 62.67 25.39 -9.00
C THR A 248 62.54 26.92 -9.01
N SER A 249 63.13 27.60 -8.03
CA SER A 249 63.18 29.07 -7.93
C SER A 249 64.57 29.61 -8.28
N ASN A 250 64.65 30.78 -8.93
CA ASN A 250 65.88 31.60 -8.90
C ASN A 250 65.65 33.09 -9.22
N THR A 251 66.50 33.94 -8.62
CA THR A 251 66.96 35.30 -9.04
C THR A 251 65.95 36.44 -9.33
N ALA A 252 65.95 37.52 -8.51
CA ALA A 252 66.70 38.79 -8.76
C ALA A 252 66.06 40.13 -8.24
N THR A 253 66.91 40.91 -7.52
CA THR A 253 67.05 42.40 -7.49
C THR A 253 65.95 43.40 -7.02
N ALA A 254 66.28 44.09 -5.89
CA ALA A 254 66.23 45.56 -5.60
C ALA A 254 64.86 46.32 -5.59
N THR A 255 64.54 47.24 -4.65
CA THR A 255 65.27 48.48 -4.26
C THR A 255 64.59 49.21 -3.06
N THR A 256 65.37 49.90 -2.20
CA THR A 256 65.02 51.03 -1.25
C THR A 256 63.94 50.92 -0.15
N GLY A 257 64.28 51.35 1.08
CA GLY A 257 63.33 51.81 2.13
C GLY A 257 63.84 51.80 3.59
N TYR A 258 64.34 52.93 4.12
CA TYR A 258 64.70 53.17 5.55
C TYR A 258 63.43 53.48 6.40
N PRO A 259 63.37 53.27 7.75
CA PRO A 259 64.16 54.03 8.75
C PRO A 259 64.61 53.31 10.07
N TYR A 260 65.38 54.04 10.89
CA TYR A 260 66.01 53.67 12.18
C TYR A 260 65.04 53.54 13.38
N PRO A 261 65.50 52.92 14.50
CA PRO A 261 65.66 53.68 15.77
C PRO A 261 67.03 53.34 16.47
N PRO A 262 67.38 53.76 17.73
CA PRO A 262 68.59 54.55 17.98
C PRO A 262 69.71 53.86 18.78
N ALA A 263 70.80 54.59 19.02
CA ALA A 263 72.10 54.08 19.48
C ALA A 263 72.36 54.07 21.00
N SER A 264 73.32 53.24 21.41
CA SER A 264 74.16 53.39 22.62
C SER A 264 75.47 52.58 22.42
N THR A 265 76.57 53.24 22.04
CA THR A 265 77.71 53.67 22.89
C THR A 265 78.81 52.63 23.16
N ALA A 266 80.07 53.10 23.08
CA ALA A 266 81.34 52.49 23.52
C ALA A 266 82.04 51.46 22.60
N SER A 267 83.05 51.97 21.86
CA SER A 267 84.30 51.25 21.53
C SER A 267 85.23 51.24 22.77
N PRO A 268 86.48 50.69 22.73
CA PRO A 268 87.12 49.84 21.70
C PRO A 268 87.82 48.59 22.28
N ALA A 269 88.10 47.58 21.45
CA ALA A 269 89.26 46.70 21.65
C ALA A 269 89.68 45.97 20.36
N SER A 270 90.95 46.11 20.01
CA SER A 270 91.61 45.37 18.94
C SER A 270 91.62 43.87 19.22
N GLN A 271 91.22 43.05 18.25
CA GLN A 271 91.80 41.72 18.10
C GLN A 271 91.89 41.32 16.62
N THR A 272 93.09 41.50 16.08
CA THR A 272 93.57 40.84 14.86
C THR A 272 93.62 39.32 15.09
N GLY A 273 92.48 38.67 14.92
CA GLY A 273 92.34 37.22 14.95
C GLY A 273 92.46 36.63 13.56
N THR A 274 93.69 36.35 13.11
CA THR A 274 93.92 35.52 11.91
C THR A 274 93.21 34.18 12.12
N ILE A 275 92.33 33.78 11.18
CA ILE A 275 91.57 32.52 11.29
C ILE A 275 92.56 31.36 11.41
N THR A 276 92.70 30.80 12.62
CA THR A 276 93.62 29.68 12.84
C THR A 276 93.03 28.41 12.24
N GLN A 277 93.90 27.48 11.85
CA GLN A 277 93.51 26.19 11.27
C GLN A 277 92.57 25.38 12.18
N GLU A 278 92.61 25.65 13.49
CA GLU A 278 91.78 25.04 14.52
C GLU A 278 90.32 25.51 14.47
N HIS A 279 90.08 26.81 14.25
CA HIS A 279 88.72 27.34 14.02
C HIS A 279 88.10 26.80 12.72
N ILE A 280 88.92 26.61 11.66
CA ILE A 280 88.45 26.00 10.41
C ILE A 280 88.10 24.52 10.62
N ARG A 281 88.95 23.76 11.33
CA ARG A 281 88.65 22.35 11.68
C ARG A 281 87.41 22.22 12.56
N ALA A 282 87.25 23.07 13.58
CA ALA A 282 86.07 23.08 14.44
C ALA A 282 84.80 23.40 13.63
N SER A 283 84.84 24.42 12.76
CA SER A 283 83.72 24.78 11.90
C SER A 283 83.34 23.64 10.93
N LEU A 284 84.32 22.99 10.30
CA LEU A 284 84.08 21.83 9.42
C LEU A 284 83.55 20.61 10.18
N LEU A 285 84.05 20.33 11.39
CA LEU A 285 83.53 19.24 12.23
C LEU A 285 82.08 19.50 12.65
N THR A 286 81.76 20.70 13.14
CA THR A 286 80.38 21.08 13.46
C THR A 286 79.47 21.02 12.23
N ALA A 287 79.93 21.48 11.07
CA ALA A 287 79.15 21.42 9.83
C ALA A 287 78.89 19.98 9.35
N VAL A 288 79.87 19.07 9.50
CA VAL A 288 79.68 17.63 9.19
C VAL A 288 78.76 16.98 10.22
N GLU A 289 78.93 17.26 11.51
CA GLU A 289 78.06 16.77 12.59
C GLU A 289 76.62 17.24 12.39
N GLU A 290 76.41 18.52 12.08
CA GLU A 290 75.10 19.10 11.77
C GLU A 290 74.49 18.47 10.51
N LYS A 291 75.30 18.23 9.46
CA LYS A 291 74.82 17.57 8.24
C LYS A 291 74.40 16.12 8.47
N VAL A 292 75.15 15.37 9.29
CA VAL A 292 74.83 13.99 9.69
C VAL A 292 73.58 13.97 10.58
N LYS A 293 73.48 14.86 11.58
CA LYS A 293 72.28 15.02 12.41
C LYS A 293 71.05 15.40 11.57
N ALA A 294 71.19 16.29 10.59
CA ALA A 294 70.11 16.67 9.69
C ALA A 294 69.63 15.47 8.87
N ARG A 295 70.53 14.69 8.27
CA ARG A 295 70.18 13.47 7.52
C ARG A 295 69.56 12.37 8.40
N LEU A 296 70.08 12.16 9.61
CA LEU A 296 69.48 11.24 10.58
C LEU A 296 68.08 11.69 10.99
N LYS A 297 67.88 12.98 11.26
CA LYS A 297 66.56 13.54 11.63
C LYS A 297 65.56 13.46 10.48
N GLU A 298 66.00 13.72 9.25
CA GLU A 298 65.19 13.56 8.03
C GLU A 298 64.77 12.10 7.82
N SER A 299 65.73 11.15 7.90
CA SER A 299 65.44 9.71 7.77
C SER A 299 64.55 9.18 8.89
N LEU A 300 64.75 9.61 10.14
CA LEU A 300 63.92 9.21 11.28
C LEU A 300 62.51 9.80 11.16
N SER A 301 62.39 11.05 10.72
CA SER A 301 61.09 11.70 10.49
C SER A 301 60.32 11.04 9.35
N GLY A 302 61.00 10.58 8.29
CA GLY A 302 60.39 9.79 7.21
C GLY A 302 59.86 8.46 7.71
N ALA A 303 60.69 7.65 8.36
CA ALA A 303 60.31 6.34 8.90
C ALA A 303 59.19 6.45 9.97
N GLN A 304 59.19 7.51 10.79
CA GLN A 304 58.13 7.78 11.75
C GLN A 304 56.80 8.09 11.04
N ALA A 305 56.82 8.94 10.00
CA ALA A 305 55.62 9.26 9.22
C ALA A 305 55.06 8.04 8.48
N GLU A 306 55.93 7.19 7.91
CA GLU A 306 55.52 5.93 7.28
C GLU A 306 54.89 4.96 8.30
N MET A 307 55.48 4.81 9.49
CA MET A 307 54.92 4.00 10.57
C MET A 307 53.54 4.52 11.03
N ASP A 308 53.36 5.84 11.13
CA ASP A 308 52.10 6.43 11.55
C ASP A 308 51.00 6.30 10.48
N VAL A 309 51.36 6.32 9.19
CA VAL A 309 50.44 5.96 8.09
C VAL A 309 50.08 4.48 8.15
N LEU A 310 51.07 3.59 8.30
CA LEU A 310 50.86 2.14 8.40
C LEU A 310 49.93 1.78 9.57
N LYS A 311 50.13 2.40 10.75
CA LYS A 311 49.23 2.22 11.91
C LYS A 311 47.80 2.62 11.60
N ARG A 312 47.57 3.80 11.00
CA ARG A 312 46.22 4.22 10.59
C ARG A 312 45.57 3.22 9.64
N THR A 313 46.30 2.75 8.62
CA THR A 313 45.76 1.73 7.71
C THR A 313 45.47 0.39 8.40
N HIS A 314 46.27 0.00 9.41
CA HIS A 314 46.02 -1.19 10.22
C HIS A 314 44.76 -1.04 11.10
N ASP A 315 44.59 0.12 11.74
CA ASP A 315 43.43 0.44 12.57
C ASP A 315 42.15 0.50 11.73
N GLU A 316 42.20 1.15 10.56
CA GLU A 316 41.10 1.18 9.58
C GLU A 316 40.73 -0.22 9.08
N LEU A 317 41.72 -1.04 8.72
CA LEU A 317 41.48 -2.41 8.24
C LEU A 317 40.94 -3.32 9.35
N THR A 318 41.41 -3.14 10.59
CA THR A 318 40.91 -3.87 11.77
C THR A 318 39.47 -3.46 12.10
N GLN A 319 39.15 -2.17 12.02
CA GLN A 319 37.77 -1.68 12.17
C GLN A 319 36.87 -2.13 11.01
N GLY A 320 37.41 -2.24 9.79
CA GLY A 320 36.73 -2.83 8.64
C GLY A 320 36.40 -4.31 8.87
N LYS A 321 37.36 -5.07 9.40
CA LYS A 321 37.17 -6.47 9.76
C LYS A 321 36.09 -6.64 10.83
N THR A 322 36.13 -5.92 11.94
CA THR A 322 35.11 -6.07 13.00
C THR A 322 33.71 -5.73 12.50
N LYS A 323 33.56 -4.69 11.66
CA LYS A 323 32.28 -4.36 10.99
C LYS A 323 31.78 -5.51 10.09
N LEU A 324 32.67 -6.19 9.37
CA LEU A 324 32.33 -7.33 8.53
C LEU A 324 31.92 -8.55 9.40
N ASP A 325 32.69 -8.86 10.44
CA ASP A 325 32.38 -9.93 11.40
C ASP A 325 31.01 -9.69 12.09
N ASP A 326 30.70 -8.44 12.46
CA ASP A 326 29.40 -8.02 13.01
C ASP A 326 28.24 -8.16 12.00
N MET A 327 28.48 -7.85 10.72
CA MET A 327 27.48 -7.99 9.66
C MET A 327 27.21 -9.47 9.34
N ILE A 328 28.25 -10.30 9.23
CA ILE A 328 28.13 -11.76 9.06
C ILE A 328 27.34 -12.35 10.22
N SER A 329 27.74 -12.04 11.46
CA SER A 329 27.06 -12.49 12.68
C SER A 329 25.62 -11.99 12.79
N ARG A 330 25.22 -10.95 12.03
CA ARG A 330 23.83 -10.50 11.93
C ARG A 330 23.07 -11.30 10.87
N MET A 331 23.63 -11.45 9.67
CA MET A 331 23.03 -12.25 8.60
C MET A 331 22.79 -13.70 9.04
N ASP A 332 23.72 -14.32 9.77
CA ASP A 332 23.55 -15.69 10.27
C ASP A 332 22.37 -15.81 11.26
N ARG A 333 22.15 -14.77 12.09
CA ARG A 333 20.98 -14.71 13.00
C ARG A 333 19.68 -14.48 12.24
N GLU A 334 19.67 -13.55 11.28
CA GLU A 334 18.51 -13.27 10.43
C GLU A 334 18.14 -14.49 9.57
N GLN A 335 19.12 -15.24 9.06
CA GLN A 335 18.90 -16.49 8.33
C GLN A 335 18.30 -17.55 9.24
N ALA A 336 18.85 -17.78 10.45
CA ALA A 336 18.31 -18.76 11.40
C ALA A 336 16.88 -18.41 11.84
N GLU A 337 16.57 -17.13 12.03
CA GLU A 337 15.21 -16.65 12.34
C GLU A 337 14.25 -16.84 11.16
N LEU A 338 14.69 -16.54 9.93
CA LEU A 338 13.89 -16.77 8.72
C LEU A 338 13.63 -18.27 8.49
N GLU A 339 14.62 -19.13 8.68
CA GLU A 339 14.45 -20.59 8.56
C GLU A 339 13.47 -21.14 9.60
N ALA A 340 13.55 -20.68 10.86
CA ALA A 340 12.60 -21.05 11.92
C ALA A 340 11.17 -20.57 11.61
N ASN A 341 11.00 -19.33 11.14
CA ASN A 341 9.71 -18.79 10.72
C ASN A 341 9.13 -19.53 9.51
N LEU A 342 9.97 -19.87 8.52
CA LEU A 342 9.56 -20.62 7.34
C LEU A 342 9.12 -22.04 7.71
N GLN A 343 9.81 -22.69 8.65
CA GLN A 343 9.36 -23.99 9.18
C GLN A 343 8.01 -23.87 9.90
N ASN A 344 7.85 -22.90 10.81
CA ASN A 344 6.58 -22.66 11.50
C ASN A 344 5.40 -22.39 10.52
N LEU A 345 5.66 -21.63 9.46
CA LEU A 345 4.70 -21.38 8.36
C LEU A 345 4.36 -22.65 7.58
N ARG A 346 5.33 -23.54 7.32
CA ARG A 346 5.08 -24.85 6.70
C ARG A 346 4.24 -25.75 7.59
N ASP A 347 4.56 -25.84 8.88
CA ASP A 347 3.85 -26.68 9.84
C ASP A 347 2.38 -26.24 9.96
N ARG A 348 2.14 -24.92 10.13
CA ARG A 348 0.78 -24.33 10.11
C ARG A 348 0.06 -24.52 8.78
N ASN A 349 0.77 -24.49 7.65
CA ASN A 349 0.15 -24.73 6.35
C ASN A 349 -0.28 -26.21 6.20
N GLN A 350 0.51 -27.15 6.70
CA GLN A 350 0.15 -28.57 6.75
C GLN A 350 -1.05 -28.81 7.67
N GLU A 351 -1.06 -28.22 8.87
CA GLU A 351 -2.20 -28.26 9.80
C GLU A 351 -3.49 -27.73 9.14
N LEU A 352 -3.42 -26.55 8.49
CA LEU A 352 -4.56 -26.00 7.76
C LEU A 352 -5.01 -26.88 6.58
N GLN A 353 -4.09 -27.50 5.85
CA GLN A 353 -4.44 -28.45 4.79
C GLN A 353 -5.12 -29.72 5.34
N GLU A 354 -4.71 -30.20 6.51
CA GLU A 354 -5.36 -31.33 7.18
C GLU A 354 -6.75 -30.94 7.70
N LEU A 355 -6.92 -29.75 8.27
CA LEU A 355 -8.24 -29.21 8.63
C LEU A 355 -9.15 -29.07 7.41
N ILE A 356 -8.65 -28.56 6.28
CA ILE A 356 -9.42 -28.44 5.04
C ILE A 356 -9.87 -29.82 4.55
N ARG A 357 -8.95 -30.80 4.44
CA ARG A 357 -9.31 -32.19 4.07
C ARG A 357 -10.35 -32.79 5.01
N LYS A 358 -10.24 -32.51 6.31
CA LYS A 358 -11.20 -32.96 7.33
C LYS A 358 -12.58 -32.32 7.13
N MET A 359 -12.64 -31.01 6.87
CA MET A 359 -13.89 -30.30 6.58
C MET A 359 -14.51 -30.77 5.24
N GLU A 360 -13.70 -30.97 4.20
CA GLU A 360 -14.15 -31.57 2.93
C GLU A 360 -14.74 -32.97 3.14
N SER A 361 -14.12 -33.80 4.00
CA SER A 361 -14.65 -35.13 4.34
C SER A 361 -15.92 -35.12 5.19
N GLN A 362 -16.22 -34.00 5.88
CA GLN A 362 -17.41 -33.84 6.71
C GLN A 362 -18.67 -33.41 5.92
N GLY A 363 -18.53 -33.15 4.60
CA GLY A 363 -19.66 -32.84 3.73
C GLY A 363 -20.20 -31.42 3.88
N ALA A 364 -21.38 -31.17 3.31
CA ALA A 364 -22.03 -29.86 3.37
C ALA A 364 -22.42 -29.53 4.81
N ILE A 365 -21.72 -28.58 5.43
CA ILE A 365 -22.06 -28.02 6.75
C ILE A 365 -23.49 -27.50 6.69
N ASN A 366 -24.34 -28.01 7.57
CA ASN A 366 -25.74 -27.63 7.59
C ASN A 366 -25.85 -26.16 8.01
N VAL A 367 -26.53 -25.32 7.22
CA VAL A 367 -26.52 -23.85 7.41
C VAL A 367 -27.08 -23.48 8.78
N ASP A 368 -28.10 -24.21 9.24
CA ASP A 368 -28.73 -24.06 10.56
C ASP A 368 -27.80 -24.44 11.74
N GLU A 369 -26.73 -25.18 11.47
CA GLU A 369 -25.71 -25.56 12.47
C GLU A 369 -24.48 -24.64 12.42
N ALA A 370 -24.22 -23.99 11.27
CA ALA A 370 -23.24 -22.91 11.16
C ALA A 370 -23.73 -21.60 11.79
N VAL A 371 -25.02 -21.28 11.69
CA VAL A 371 -25.63 -20.05 12.22
C VAL A 371 -26.22 -20.29 13.61
N VAL A 372 -25.36 -20.68 14.56
CA VAL A 372 -25.73 -20.86 15.97
C VAL A 372 -25.31 -19.63 16.79
N THR A 373 -26.20 -19.16 17.65
CA THR A 373 -25.91 -18.05 18.59
C THR A 373 -24.80 -18.41 19.58
N THR A 374 -24.00 -17.43 19.99
CA THR A 374 -22.80 -17.59 20.83
C THR A 374 -22.99 -18.29 22.20
N ALA A 375 -24.22 -18.39 22.73
CA ALA A 375 -24.49 -19.14 23.96
C ALA A 375 -25.71 -20.07 23.82
N PRO A 376 -25.74 -21.23 24.52
CA PRO A 376 -26.86 -22.17 24.47
C PRO A 376 -28.22 -21.57 24.83
N LEU A 377 -28.25 -20.57 25.73
CA LEU A 377 -29.47 -19.87 26.13
C LEU A 377 -30.10 -19.07 24.97
N TYR A 378 -29.26 -18.40 24.16
CA TYR A 378 -29.74 -17.69 22.98
C TYR A 378 -30.22 -18.66 21.89
N LYS A 379 -29.60 -19.84 21.76
CA LYS A 379 -30.04 -20.88 20.83
C LYS A 379 -31.44 -21.37 21.20
N GLN A 380 -31.67 -21.59 22.49
CA GLN A 380 -32.98 -21.95 23.03
C GLN A 380 -34.04 -20.86 22.78
N LEU A 381 -33.67 -19.58 22.91
CA LEU A 381 -34.57 -18.45 22.63
C LEU A 381 -34.92 -18.34 21.13
N VAL A 382 -33.93 -18.45 20.23
CA VAL A 382 -34.14 -18.39 18.78
C VAL A 382 -35.00 -19.57 18.29
N ASN A 383 -34.70 -20.79 18.74
CA ASN A 383 -35.48 -21.97 18.38
C ASN A 383 -36.93 -21.86 18.91
N ALA A 384 -37.12 -21.41 20.16
CA ALA A 384 -38.45 -21.24 20.72
C ALA A 384 -39.25 -20.15 19.98
N PHE A 385 -38.61 -19.09 19.49
CA PHE A 385 -39.24 -18.07 18.65
C PHE A 385 -39.60 -18.61 17.26
N ALA A 386 -38.69 -19.32 16.58
CA ALA A 386 -38.95 -19.92 15.27
C ALA A 386 -40.10 -20.95 15.33
N GLU A 387 -40.11 -21.82 16.33
CA GLU A 387 -41.21 -22.77 16.54
C GLU A 387 -42.55 -22.10 16.87
N GLU A 388 -42.54 -20.92 17.49
CA GLU A 388 -43.77 -20.21 17.85
C GLU A 388 -44.43 -19.55 16.63
N ASN A 389 -43.64 -18.88 15.79
CA ASN A 389 -44.10 -18.36 14.49
C ASN A 389 -44.63 -19.51 13.60
N ALA A 390 -43.90 -20.63 13.50
CA ALA A 390 -44.36 -21.79 12.74
C ALA A 390 -45.64 -22.43 13.30
N THR A 391 -45.89 -22.28 14.61
CA THR A 391 -47.15 -22.73 15.25
C THR A 391 -48.31 -21.79 14.91
N GLU A 392 -48.06 -20.48 14.79
CA GLU A 392 -49.05 -19.48 14.38
C GLU A 392 -49.45 -19.67 12.90
N ASP A 393 -48.49 -19.86 12.00
CA ASP A 393 -48.73 -20.22 10.59
C ASP A 393 -49.54 -21.52 10.46
N ALA A 394 -49.21 -22.55 11.24
CA ALA A 394 -49.94 -23.81 11.24
C ALA A 394 -51.41 -23.64 11.66
N ILE A 395 -51.69 -22.80 12.68
CA ILE A 395 -53.07 -22.48 13.09
C ILE A 395 -53.80 -21.70 11.99
N TYR A 396 -53.13 -20.75 11.31
CA TYR A 396 -53.69 -20.00 10.18
C TYR A 396 -54.14 -20.93 9.04
N TYR A 397 -53.25 -21.83 8.58
CA TYR A 397 -53.55 -22.74 7.47
C TYR A 397 -54.58 -23.80 7.86
N LEU A 398 -54.63 -24.26 9.12
CA LEU A 398 -55.73 -25.10 9.62
C LEU A 398 -57.08 -24.36 9.55
N GLY A 399 -57.11 -23.06 9.88
CA GLY A 399 -58.31 -22.22 9.75
C GLY A 399 -58.71 -21.96 8.30
N GLU A 400 -57.78 -22.03 7.35
CA GLU A 400 -58.07 -22.01 5.92
C GLU A 400 -58.56 -23.38 5.41
N ALA A 401 -57.98 -24.48 5.87
CA ALA A 401 -58.40 -25.84 5.52
C ALA A 401 -59.84 -26.12 5.96
N LEU A 402 -60.25 -25.66 7.15
CA LEU A 402 -61.64 -25.73 7.62
C LEU A 402 -62.58 -24.93 6.70
N ARG A 403 -62.21 -23.69 6.34
CA ARG A 403 -63.00 -22.85 5.41
C ARG A 403 -63.14 -23.45 4.01
N LYS A 404 -62.16 -24.25 3.57
CA LYS A 404 -62.17 -24.98 2.30
C LYS A 404 -62.85 -26.36 2.39
N GLY A 405 -63.35 -26.77 3.56
CA GLY A 405 -63.99 -28.08 3.76
C GLY A 405 -63.03 -29.27 3.65
N VAL A 406 -61.72 -29.05 3.82
CA VAL A 406 -60.69 -30.11 3.74
C VAL A 406 -60.57 -30.89 5.06
N ILE A 407 -60.95 -30.28 6.18
CA ILE A 407 -60.96 -30.88 7.52
C ILE A 407 -62.27 -30.60 8.24
N ASP A 408 -62.73 -31.55 9.05
CA ASP A 408 -63.91 -31.39 9.89
C ASP A 408 -63.65 -30.50 11.10
N LEU A 409 -64.73 -29.91 11.64
CA LEU A 409 -64.68 -29.02 12.80
C LEU A 409 -64.03 -29.68 14.03
N ASP A 410 -64.33 -30.95 14.31
CA ASP A 410 -63.76 -31.67 15.46
C ASP A 410 -62.25 -31.91 15.32
N VAL A 411 -61.78 -32.20 14.09
CA VAL A 411 -60.36 -32.37 13.77
C VAL A 411 -59.62 -31.03 13.91
N PHE A 412 -60.22 -29.95 13.39
CA PHE A 412 -59.72 -28.58 13.56
C PHE A 412 -59.60 -28.19 15.04
N LEU A 413 -60.68 -28.35 15.82
CA LEU A 413 -60.70 -27.98 17.24
C LEU A 413 -59.70 -28.78 18.08
N LYS A 414 -59.46 -30.05 17.74
CA LYS A 414 -58.43 -30.87 18.38
C LYS A 414 -57.02 -30.33 18.11
N HIS A 415 -56.66 -30.13 16.84
CA HIS A 415 -55.31 -29.68 16.49
C HIS A 415 -55.04 -28.23 16.88
N VAL A 416 -56.01 -27.32 16.77
CA VAL A 416 -55.85 -25.95 17.30
C VAL A 416 -55.65 -25.98 18.81
N ARG A 417 -56.39 -26.81 19.57
CA ARG A 417 -56.17 -26.95 21.03
C ARG A 417 -54.76 -27.49 21.36
N GLU A 418 -54.24 -28.42 20.58
CA GLU A 418 -52.88 -28.96 20.73
C GLU A 418 -51.82 -27.90 20.40
N LEU A 419 -51.97 -27.19 19.28
CA LEU A 419 -51.05 -26.13 18.84
C LEU A 419 -51.08 -24.91 19.76
N SER A 420 -52.25 -24.45 20.23
CA SER A 420 -52.34 -23.35 21.21
C SER A 420 -51.68 -23.71 22.54
N ARG A 421 -51.72 -24.98 22.97
CA ARG A 421 -50.94 -25.44 24.14
C ARG A 421 -49.44 -25.40 23.88
N LYS A 422 -48.99 -25.81 22.69
CA LYS A 422 -47.58 -25.69 22.28
C LYS A 422 -47.14 -24.22 22.25
N GLN A 423 -47.93 -23.35 21.63
CA GLN A 423 -47.70 -21.90 21.54
C GLN A 423 -47.57 -21.27 22.93
N PHE A 424 -48.47 -21.60 23.86
CA PHE A 424 -48.38 -21.13 25.25
C PHE A 424 -47.07 -21.56 25.94
N LEU A 425 -46.67 -22.82 25.78
CA LEU A 425 -45.40 -23.32 26.35
C LEU A 425 -44.19 -22.65 25.71
N LEU A 426 -44.19 -22.41 24.40
CA LEU A 426 -43.12 -21.71 23.69
C LEU A 426 -43.03 -20.24 24.14
N ARG A 427 -44.15 -19.52 24.25
CA ARG A 427 -44.19 -18.14 24.78
C ARG A 427 -43.69 -18.06 26.22
N ALA A 428 -44.11 -18.98 27.09
CA ALA A 428 -43.62 -19.08 28.46
C ALA A 428 -42.12 -19.44 28.54
N LEU A 429 -41.61 -20.25 27.61
CA LEU A 429 -40.19 -20.58 27.50
C LEU A 429 -39.36 -19.38 27.04
N MET A 430 -39.82 -18.66 26.01
CA MET A 430 -39.20 -17.42 25.55
C MET A 430 -39.10 -16.37 26.66
N GLN A 431 -40.18 -16.17 27.43
CA GLN A 431 -40.18 -15.25 28.56
C GLN A 431 -39.10 -15.63 29.60
N LYS A 432 -39.07 -16.90 30.03
CA LYS A 432 -38.04 -17.40 30.96
C LYS A 432 -36.61 -17.28 30.41
N CYS A 433 -36.44 -17.43 29.10
CA CYS A 433 -35.14 -17.24 28.44
C CYS A 433 -34.73 -15.76 28.42
N ARG A 434 -35.65 -14.81 28.17
CA ARG A 434 -35.36 -13.36 28.23
C ARG A 434 -35.03 -12.89 29.64
N GLU A 435 -35.83 -13.30 30.63
CA GLU A 435 -35.59 -13.01 32.06
C GLU A 435 -34.18 -13.48 32.49
N LYS A 436 -33.77 -14.68 32.09
CA LYS A 436 -32.42 -15.21 32.38
C LYS A 436 -31.31 -14.56 31.56
N ALA A 437 -31.61 -14.06 30.37
CA ALA A 437 -30.66 -13.38 29.49
C ALA A 437 -30.53 -11.87 29.76
N GLN A 438 -31.30 -11.32 30.71
CA GLN A 438 -31.41 -9.87 30.98
C GLN A 438 -31.81 -9.06 29.73
N LEU A 439 -32.60 -9.68 28.84
CA LEU A 439 -33.20 -9.03 27.67
C LEU A 439 -34.56 -8.41 28.05
N PRO A 440 -34.93 -7.26 27.47
CA PRO A 440 -36.22 -6.61 27.68
C PRO A 440 -37.42 -7.38 27.06
#